data_AF-C4RBL2-F1
#
_entry.id   AF-C4RBL2-F1
#
_cell.length_a   1.000
_cell.length_b   1.000
_cell.length_c   1.000
_cell.angle_alpha   90.00
_cell.angle_beta   90.00
_cell.angle_gamma   90.00
#
_symmetry.space_group_name_H-M   'P 1'
#
loop_
_entity.id
_entity.type
_entity.pdbx_description
1 polymer ?
#
loop_
_entity_poly.entity_id
_entity_poly.type
_entity_poly.pdbx_seq_one_letter_code
_entity_poly.pdbx_strand_id
1 'polypeptide(L)'
;MATQDVFSAEELARLRGFPEINRAELIRYFTLIGADEAFVRQFRTGRNVLGVAVQLCTLPWLGFVPDEVSAAPAAAVGRLSQRLGIAMGELRGYGEREQTRTDYLREVAGYAGWRSMDSAEWKDLDEFLFARAMEHDSPKLLFRLACEYLLSSRVIRPGVILLLRRVAAARARARTETWSRVRHLLTDRRCAELDLLLVPDAYLGRTPLAWLGVGPTSSSPAAVKAELEKLAYLRRLDAHTLDLSMLPTERRRFLAGIGRRLTGQALQRREPERRYPILLTLLAQSAVEDAAAVRPGDQRPGGGGEAEGRRGPGRAGQGWGEPAGAAGRDPGRRARHRNRRRADWQHAAHPDRHGPDADGVGRAPRAAAA
;
A
#
# COMPACT_ATOMS: atom_id res chain seq x y z
N MET A 1 -15.62 10.73 3.11
CA MET A 1 -14.34 11.47 3.19
C MET A 1 -14.04 11.95 1.80
N ALA A 2 -14.08 13.26 1.61
CA ALA A 2 -13.64 13.85 0.37
C ALA A 2 -12.16 13.53 0.21
N THR A 3 -11.70 13.38 -1.03
CA THR A 3 -10.31 13.12 -1.40
C THR A 3 -9.32 14.14 -0.80
N GLN A 4 -9.82 15.30 -0.36
CA GLN A 4 -9.07 16.41 0.24
C GLN A 4 -8.67 16.21 1.71
N ASP A 5 -9.26 15.27 2.46
CA ASP A 5 -8.96 15.10 3.90
C ASP A 5 -7.82 14.11 4.20
N VAL A 6 -7.22 13.50 3.18
CA VAL A 6 -6.21 12.45 3.37
C VAL A 6 -4.85 13.03 3.73
N PHE A 7 -4.49 14.17 3.15
CA PHE A 7 -3.21 14.84 3.34
C PHE A 7 -3.43 16.32 3.62
N SER A 8 -2.64 16.90 4.52
CA SER A 8 -2.64 18.36 4.71
C SER A 8 -2.13 19.08 3.46
N ALA A 9 -2.39 20.38 3.34
CA ALA A 9 -1.88 21.18 2.22
C ALA A 9 -0.35 21.12 2.12
N GLU A 10 0.34 21.12 3.26
CA GLU A 10 1.80 20.99 3.35
C GLU A 10 2.27 19.59 2.91
N GLU A 11 1.58 18.53 3.32
CA GLU A 11 1.85 17.17 2.84
C GLU A 11 1.65 17.06 1.32
N LEU A 12 0.61 17.67 0.77
CA LEU A 12 0.36 17.71 -0.67
C LEU A 12 1.46 18.47 -1.42
N ALA A 13 1.95 19.59 -0.87
CA ALA A 13 3.07 20.33 -1.44
C ALA A 13 4.34 19.46 -1.47
N ARG A 14 4.67 18.78 -0.35
CA ARG A 14 5.79 17.84 -0.28
C ARG A 14 5.69 16.70 -1.30
N LEU A 15 4.49 16.16 -1.53
CA LEU A 15 4.28 15.08 -2.51
C LEU A 15 4.43 15.50 -3.98
N ARG A 16 4.41 16.81 -4.26
CA ARG A 16 4.56 17.41 -5.60
C ARG A 16 5.96 17.98 -5.83
N GLY A 17 6.66 18.36 -4.76
CA GLY A 17 7.99 18.97 -4.82
C GLY A 17 9.13 17.97 -4.75
N PHE A 18 10.35 18.52 -4.74
CA PHE A 18 11.56 17.77 -4.45
C PHE A 18 11.70 17.55 -2.93
N PRO A 19 11.95 16.33 -2.48
CA PRO A 19 12.35 16.09 -1.10
C PRO A 19 13.82 16.50 -0.89
N GLU A 20 14.24 16.56 0.37
CA GLU A 20 15.66 16.58 0.69
C GLU A 20 16.36 15.33 0.12
N ILE A 21 17.56 15.52 -0.41
CA ILE A 21 18.34 14.44 -1.01
C ILE A 21 19.53 14.09 -0.12
N ASN A 22 19.67 12.81 0.23
CA ASN A 22 20.84 12.35 0.96
C ASN A 22 21.99 11.97 0.01
N ARG A 23 23.20 11.78 0.56
CA ARG A 23 24.41 11.46 -0.22
C ARG A 23 24.28 10.16 -1.03
N ALA A 24 23.62 9.13 -0.48
CA ALA A 24 23.46 7.85 -1.17
C ALA A 24 22.51 7.96 -2.37
N GLU A 25 21.42 8.71 -2.22
CA GLU A 25 20.49 9.03 -3.32
C GLU A 25 21.16 9.87 -4.40
N LEU A 26 21.94 10.88 -4.01
CA LEU A 26 22.69 11.72 -4.92
C LEU A 26 23.64 10.89 -5.80
N ILE A 27 24.39 9.97 -5.19
CA ILE A 27 25.29 9.06 -5.92
C ILE A 27 24.50 8.14 -6.84
N ARG A 28 23.37 7.61 -6.36
CA ARG A 28 22.57 6.61 -7.06
C ARG A 28 21.81 7.16 -8.27
N TYR A 29 21.24 8.36 -8.15
CA TYR A 29 20.30 8.90 -9.14
C TYR A 29 20.85 10.07 -9.95
N PHE A 30 21.74 10.89 -9.40
CA PHE A 30 22.30 12.07 -10.06
C PHE A 30 23.72 11.82 -10.57
N THR A 31 23.90 10.70 -11.27
CA THR A 31 25.15 10.34 -11.93
C THR A 31 24.84 9.98 -13.38
N LEU A 32 25.24 10.85 -14.30
CA LEU A 32 25.08 10.63 -15.73
C LEU A 32 26.14 9.65 -16.24
N ILE A 33 25.74 8.72 -17.10
CA ILE A 33 26.68 7.95 -17.92
C ILE A 33 26.96 8.68 -19.25
N GLY A 34 27.98 8.24 -20.00
CA GLY A 34 28.35 8.89 -21.26
C GLY A 34 27.20 8.98 -22.28
N ALA A 35 26.31 7.97 -22.33
CA ALA A 35 25.12 8.00 -23.17
C ALA A 35 24.11 9.07 -22.71
N ASP A 36 23.93 9.24 -21.40
CA ASP A 36 23.04 10.26 -20.84
C ASP A 36 23.57 11.66 -21.16
N GLU A 37 24.88 11.87 -21.04
CA GLU A 37 25.52 13.14 -21.42
C GLU A 37 25.35 13.44 -22.90
N ALA A 38 25.57 12.44 -23.77
CA ALA A 38 25.37 12.61 -25.20
C ALA A 38 23.91 12.97 -25.52
N PHE A 39 22.95 12.35 -24.84
CA PHE A 39 21.52 12.66 -24.98
C PHE A 39 21.20 14.10 -24.53
N VAL A 40 21.57 14.48 -23.30
CA VAL A 40 21.22 15.83 -22.79
C VAL A 40 21.96 16.95 -23.52
N ARG A 41 23.09 16.69 -24.16
CA ARG A 41 23.82 17.68 -24.98
C ARG A 41 23.17 17.98 -26.35
N GLN A 42 22.14 17.22 -26.75
CA GLN A 42 21.38 17.51 -27.97
C GLN A 42 20.53 18.79 -27.83
N PHE A 43 20.25 19.22 -26.60
CA PHE A 43 19.47 20.41 -26.31
C PHE A 43 20.32 21.68 -26.47
N ARG A 44 19.73 22.74 -27.04
CA ARG A 44 20.47 23.88 -27.63
C ARG A 44 21.11 24.87 -26.65
N THR A 45 20.67 24.94 -25.39
CA THR A 45 21.12 25.96 -24.43
C THR A 45 21.58 25.32 -23.13
N GLY A 46 22.55 25.93 -22.43
CA GLY A 46 23.01 25.46 -21.12
C GLY A 46 21.86 25.25 -20.14
N ARG A 47 20.93 26.20 -20.08
CA ARG A 47 19.64 26.10 -19.37
C ARG A 47 18.87 24.81 -19.71
N ASN A 48 18.67 24.52 -20.99
CA ASN A 48 17.90 23.34 -21.41
C ASN A 48 18.66 22.04 -21.13
N VAL A 49 19.96 21.99 -21.41
CA VAL A 49 20.82 20.84 -21.13
C VAL A 49 20.77 20.50 -19.64
N LEU A 50 20.94 21.49 -18.76
CA LEU A 50 20.92 21.29 -17.32
C LEU A 50 19.51 20.91 -16.82
N GLY A 51 18.46 21.57 -17.31
CA GLY A 51 17.09 21.24 -16.95
C GLY A 51 16.67 19.83 -17.35
N VAL A 52 17.00 19.40 -18.57
CA VAL A 52 16.77 18.02 -19.06
C VAL A 52 17.57 17.01 -18.22
N ALA A 53 18.82 17.31 -17.88
CA ALA A 53 19.63 16.45 -17.01
C ALA A 53 19.00 16.26 -15.62
N VAL A 54 18.44 17.33 -15.04
CA VAL A 54 17.68 17.24 -13.78
C VAL A 54 16.45 16.34 -13.96
N GLN A 55 15.65 16.52 -15.02
CA GLN A 55 14.48 15.69 -15.28
C GLN A 55 14.85 14.20 -15.42
N LEU A 56 15.89 13.91 -16.21
CA LEU A 56 16.39 12.56 -16.47
C LEU A 56 16.80 11.84 -15.18
N CYS A 57 17.48 12.53 -14.27
CA CYS A 57 17.89 11.98 -12.97
C CYS A 57 16.72 11.88 -11.97
N THR A 58 15.73 12.76 -12.09
CA THR A 58 14.60 12.85 -11.16
C THR A 58 13.59 11.72 -11.37
N LEU A 59 13.30 11.33 -12.62
CA LEU A 59 12.35 10.24 -12.91
C LEU A 59 12.65 8.93 -12.14
N PRO A 60 13.86 8.34 -12.20
CA PRO A 60 14.17 7.14 -11.44
C PRO A 60 14.27 7.35 -9.92
N TRP A 61 14.41 8.59 -9.47
CA TRP A 61 14.43 8.92 -8.05
C TRP A 61 13.01 9.01 -7.46
N LEU A 62 12.11 9.75 -8.11
CA LEU A 62 10.80 10.10 -7.56
C LEU A 62 9.62 9.39 -8.26
N GLY A 63 9.81 8.86 -9.46
CA GLY A 63 8.74 8.31 -10.31
C GLY A 63 7.92 9.38 -11.04
N PHE A 64 8.27 10.65 -10.90
CA PHE A 64 7.71 11.80 -11.64
C PHE A 64 8.72 12.95 -11.62
N VAL A 65 8.42 14.03 -12.33
CA VAL A 65 9.21 15.27 -12.30
C VAL A 65 8.34 16.40 -11.73
N PRO A 66 8.77 17.07 -10.64
CA PRO A 66 8.11 18.26 -10.15
C PRO A 66 8.02 19.37 -11.20
N ASP A 67 6.94 20.15 -11.17
CA ASP A 67 6.70 21.22 -12.14
C ASP A 67 7.81 22.28 -12.13
N GLU A 68 8.22 22.69 -10.94
CA GLU A 68 9.30 23.65 -10.72
C GLU A 68 10.66 22.91 -10.66
N VAL A 69 11.18 22.53 -11.83
CA VAL A 69 12.47 21.82 -11.96
C VAL A 69 13.63 22.63 -11.35
N SER A 70 13.56 23.96 -11.36
CA SER A 70 14.53 24.85 -10.72
C SER A 70 14.58 24.74 -9.20
N ALA A 71 13.56 24.16 -8.55
CA ALA A 71 13.55 23.89 -7.11
C ALA A 71 14.28 22.59 -6.73
N ALA A 72 14.96 21.94 -7.68
CA ALA A 72 15.75 20.74 -7.39
C ALA A 72 16.86 21.03 -6.36
N PRO A 73 17.21 20.08 -5.48
CA PRO A 73 18.19 20.31 -4.42
C PRO A 73 19.54 20.80 -4.96
N ALA A 74 20.12 21.82 -4.33
CA ALA A 74 21.37 22.44 -4.79
C ALA A 74 22.52 21.42 -4.96
N ALA A 75 22.61 20.41 -4.08
CA ALA A 75 23.60 19.35 -4.20
C ALA A 75 23.44 18.50 -5.48
N ALA A 76 22.19 18.27 -5.91
CA ALA A 76 21.87 17.56 -7.14
C ALA A 76 22.23 18.39 -8.38
N VAL A 77 21.81 19.67 -8.39
CA VAL A 77 22.12 20.61 -9.47
C VAL A 77 23.62 20.84 -9.59
N GLY A 78 24.34 21.01 -8.47
CA GLY A 78 25.79 21.22 -8.45
C GLY A 78 26.57 20.05 -9.03
N ARG A 79 26.17 18.82 -8.72
CA ARG A 79 26.79 17.61 -9.28
C ARG A 79 26.61 17.52 -10.80
N LEU A 80 25.41 17.81 -11.31
CA LEU A 80 25.13 17.82 -12.75
C LEU A 80 25.86 18.98 -13.45
N SER A 81 25.85 20.15 -12.83
CA SER A 81 26.56 21.37 -13.26
C SER A 81 28.06 21.09 -13.46
N GLN A 82 28.72 20.51 -12.46
CA GLN A 82 30.13 20.14 -12.54
C GLN A 82 30.40 19.12 -13.65
N ARG A 83 29.52 18.10 -13.78
CA ARG A 83 29.68 17.05 -14.78
C ARG A 83 29.52 17.57 -16.21
N LEU A 84 28.62 18.51 -16.43
CA LEU A 84 28.29 19.05 -17.76
C LEU A 84 29.13 20.28 -18.13
N GLY A 85 29.79 20.92 -17.16
CA GLY A 85 30.53 22.18 -17.37
C GLY A 85 29.60 23.38 -17.56
N ILE A 86 28.42 23.36 -16.95
CA ILE A 86 27.38 24.39 -17.09
C ILE A 86 27.15 25.02 -15.71
N ALA A 87 27.14 26.35 -15.60
CA ALA A 87 26.93 27.02 -14.30
C ALA A 87 25.56 26.69 -13.70
N MET A 88 25.48 26.45 -12.38
CA MET A 88 24.19 26.14 -11.71
C MET A 88 23.12 27.22 -11.93
N GLY A 89 23.52 28.48 -12.06
CA GLY A 89 22.63 29.61 -12.29
C GLY A 89 21.85 29.52 -13.61
N GLU A 90 22.34 28.76 -14.58
CA GLU A 90 21.67 28.53 -15.87
C GLU A 90 20.32 27.82 -15.72
N LEU A 91 20.12 27.08 -14.62
CA LEU A 91 18.84 26.42 -14.36
C LEU A 91 17.72 27.43 -14.03
N ARG A 92 18.06 28.65 -13.62
CA ARG A 92 17.06 29.69 -13.34
C ARG A 92 16.29 30.02 -14.62
N GLY A 93 14.97 30.08 -14.50
CA GLY A 93 14.08 30.32 -15.64
C GLY A 93 13.96 29.13 -16.61
N TYR A 94 14.46 27.94 -16.25
CA TYR A 94 14.11 26.72 -16.96
C TYR A 94 12.63 26.40 -16.77
N GLY A 95 11.91 26.16 -17.86
CA GLY A 95 10.48 25.83 -17.81
C GLY A 95 9.52 27.02 -17.73
N GLU A 96 9.99 28.27 -17.89
CA GLU A 96 9.13 29.46 -18.03
C GLU A 96 8.10 29.35 -19.16
N ARG A 97 8.40 28.54 -20.20
CA ARG A 97 7.44 28.10 -21.21
C ARG A 97 7.03 26.65 -20.92
N GLU A 98 5.85 26.48 -20.33
CA GLU A 98 5.32 25.18 -19.88
C GLU A 98 5.27 24.13 -21.00
N GLN A 99 4.97 24.56 -22.24
CA GLN A 99 4.91 23.70 -23.41
C GLN A 99 6.26 22.99 -23.68
N THR A 100 7.35 23.75 -23.68
CA THR A 100 8.70 23.23 -23.94
C THR A 100 9.16 22.26 -22.85
N ARG A 101 8.82 22.52 -21.58
CA ARG A 101 9.15 21.62 -20.46
C ARG A 101 8.45 20.27 -20.63
N THR A 102 7.18 20.28 -21.02
CA THR A 102 6.37 19.08 -21.19
C THR A 102 6.85 18.25 -22.38
N ASP A 103 7.26 18.93 -23.47
CA ASP A 103 7.83 18.28 -24.64
C ASP A 103 9.18 17.61 -24.31
N TYR A 104 10.05 18.31 -23.57
CA TYR A 104 11.32 17.73 -23.11
C TYR A 104 11.14 16.56 -22.14
N LEU A 105 10.14 16.62 -21.24
CA LEU A 105 9.83 15.49 -20.37
C LEU A 105 9.43 14.25 -21.18
N ARG A 106 8.72 14.43 -22.30
CA ARG A 106 8.36 13.33 -23.21
C ARG A 106 9.59 12.72 -23.87
N GLU A 107 10.53 13.55 -24.33
CA GLU A 107 11.81 13.08 -24.90
C GLU A 107 12.65 12.32 -23.87
N VAL A 108 12.77 12.88 -22.65
CA VAL A 108 13.45 12.24 -21.52
C VAL A 108 12.81 10.90 -21.18
N ALA A 109 11.48 10.85 -21.13
CA ALA A 109 10.74 9.61 -20.85
C ALA A 109 11.01 8.56 -21.92
N GLY A 110 10.96 8.94 -23.20
CA GLY A 110 11.27 8.05 -24.33
C GLY A 110 12.69 7.50 -24.25
N TYR A 111 13.68 8.36 -24.02
CA TYR A 111 15.08 7.96 -23.85
C TYR A 111 15.28 7.00 -22.67
N ALA A 112 14.70 7.31 -21.51
CA ALA A 112 14.88 6.54 -20.28
C ALA A 112 13.98 5.29 -20.18
N GLY A 113 13.11 5.05 -21.18
CA GLY A 113 12.18 3.91 -21.21
C GLY A 113 11.04 4.03 -20.19
N TRP A 114 10.58 5.26 -19.94
CA TRP A 114 9.41 5.56 -19.12
C TRP A 114 8.17 5.76 -19.98
N ARG A 115 7.02 5.39 -19.42
CA ARG A 115 5.72 5.54 -20.06
C ARG A 115 4.88 6.57 -19.32
N SER A 116 4.04 7.29 -20.06
CA SER A 116 2.99 8.11 -19.47
C SER A 116 1.81 7.24 -19.02
N MET A 117 0.91 7.80 -18.22
CA MET A 117 -0.35 7.14 -17.89
C MET A 117 -1.29 7.12 -19.09
N ASP A 118 -1.66 5.95 -19.59
CA ASP A 118 -2.72 5.73 -20.54
C ASP A 118 -3.83 4.84 -19.96
N SER A 119 -4.84 4.51 -20.78
CA SER A 119 -5.99 3.69 -20.37
C SER A 119 -5.63 2.32 -19.80
N ALA A 120 -4.58 1.67 -20.32
CA ALA A 120 -4.09 0.38 -19.88
C ALA A 120 -3.39 0.52 -18.53
N GLU A 121 -2.49 1.50 -18.35
CA GLU A 121 -1.86 1.71 -17.03
C GLU A 121 -2.87 2.12 -15.97
N TRP A 122 -3.91 2.89 -16.32
CA TRP A 122 -5.01 3.18 -15.39
C TRP A 122 -5.75 1.92 -14.96
N LYS A 123 -6.05 1.02 -15.90
CA LYS A 123 -6.74 -0.25 -15.60
C LYS A 123 -5.89 -1.15 -14.70
N ASP A 124 -4.60 -1.28 -15.02
CA ASP A 124 -3.66 -2.07 -14.23
C ASP A 124 -3.50 -1.50 -12.81
N LEU A 125 -3.40 -0.17 -12.69
CA LEU A 125 -3.33 0.52 -11.41
C LEU A 125 -4.61 0.34 -10.59
N ASP A 126 -5.79 0.44 -11.21
CA ASP A 126 -7.07 0.28 -10.54
C ASP A 126 -7.26 -1.15 -10.01
N GLU A 127 -6.80 -2.16 -10.76
CA GLU A 127 -6.84 -3.56 -10.31
C GLU A 127 -5.82 -3.83 -9.18
N PHE A 128 -4.59 -3.30 -9.32
CA PHE A 128 -3.59 -3.35 -8.25
C PHE A 128 -4.11 -2.70 -6.96
N LEU A 129 -4.68 -1.50 -7.06
CA LEU A 129 -5.23 -0.76 -5.93
C LEU A 129 -6.42 -1.50 -5.32
N PHE A 130 -7.27 -2.13 -6.11
CA PHE A 130 -8.39 -2.92 -5.60
C PHE A 130 -7.91 -4.13 -4.80
N ALA A 131 -6.95 -4.90 -5.31
CA ALA A 131 -6.37 -6.02 -4.59
C ALA A 131 -5.75 -5.57 -3.26
N ARG A 132 -4.96 -4.50 -3.26
CA ARG A 132 -4.39 -3.92 -2.03
C ARG A 132 -5.48 -3.34 -1.10
N ALA A 133 -6.53 -2.75 -1.65
CA ALA A 133 -7.64 -2.20 -0.87
C ALA A 133 -8.51 -3.29 -0.21
N MET A 134 -8.48 -4.52 -0.72
CA MET A 134 -9.08 -5.68 -0.06
C MET A 134 -8.30 -6.10 1.18
N GLU A 135 -6.98 -5.90 1.22
CA GLU A 135 -6.12 -6.19 2.37
C GLU A 135 -6.06 -5.03 3.37
N HIS A 136 -5.95 -3.79 2.87
CA HIS A 136 -5.74 -2.58 3.68
C HIS A 136 -6.68 -1.44 3.27
N ASP A 137 -7.26 -0.71 4.24
CA ASP A 137 -8.15 0.43 3.94
C ASP A 137 -7.53 1.81 4.22
N SER A 138 -6.24 1.87 4.55
CA SER A 138 -5.55 3.14 4.81
C SER A 138 -5.27 3.88 3.49
N PRO A 139 -5.84 5.09 3.29
CA PRO A 139 -5.65 5.83 2.05
C PRO A 139 -4.19 6.28 1.86
N LYS A 140 -3.48 6.65 2.93
CA LYS A 140 -2.05 7.01 2.87
C LYS A 140 -1.18 5.82 2.45
N LEU A 141 -1.47 4.62 2.97
CA LEU A 141 -0.76 3.39 2.59
C LEU A 141 -1.01 3.04 1.12
N LEU A 142 -2.27 3.02 0.69
CA LEU A 142 -2.63 2.71 -0.70
C LEU A 142 -2.01 3.71 -1.69
N PHE A 143 -1.98 4.99 -1.33
CA PHE A 143 -1.30 6.01 -2.13
C PHE A 143 0.20 5.73 -2.27
N ARG A 144 0.88 5.38 -1.17
CA ARG A 144 2.31 5.02 -1.20
C ARG A 144 2.56 3.80 -2.07
N LEU A 145 1.78 2.74 -1.88
CA LEU A 145 1.87 1.51 -2.68
C LEU A 145 1.64 1.79 -4.17
N ALA A 146 0.73 2.70 -4.52
CA ALA A 146 0.53 3.11 -5.90
C ALA A 146 1.75 3.84 -6.48
N CYS A 147 2.37 4.75 -5.73
CA CYS A 147 3.61 5.41 -6.15
C CYS A 147 4.73 4.38 -6.38
N GLU A 148 4.91 3.43 -5.46
CA GLU A 148 5.90 2.35 -5.57
C GLU A 148 5.63 1.45 -6.79
N TYR A 149 4.36 1.08 -7.02
CA TYR A 149 3.92 0.30 -8.16
C TYR A 149 4.26 0.99 -9.49
N LEU A 150 3.92 2.27 -9.63
CA LEU A 150 4.16 3.06 -10.84
C LEU A 150 5.67 3.24 -11.09
N LEU A 151 6.43 3.57 -10.05
CA LEU A 151 7.90 3.66 -10.09
C LEU A 151 8.53 2.34 -10.55
N SER A 152 8.10 1.21 -9.97
CA SER A 152 8.62 -0.11 -10.35
C SER A 152 8.28 -0.52 -11.78
N SER A 153 7.13 -0.03 -12.28
CA SER A 153 6.63 -0.30 -13.64
C SER A 153 7.13 0.70 -14.69
N ARG A 154 7.98 1.67 -14.28
CA ARG A 154 8.46 2.81 -15.09
C ARG A 154 7.32 3.58 -15.75
N VAL A 155 6.24 3.80 -15.00
CA VAL A 155 5.14 4.67 -15.41
C VAL A 155 5.25 5.97 -14.63
N ILE A 156 5.22 7.09 -15.34
CA ILE A 156 5.29 8.42 -14.73
C ILE A 156 4.05 8.60 -13.87
N ARG A 157 4.27 8.83 -12.57
CA ARG A 157 3.20 9.01 -11.60
C ARG A 157 2.33 10.21 -11.99
N PRO A 158 1.00 10.04 -12.09
CA PRO A 158 0.09 11.13 -12.35
C PRO A 158 0.01 12.09 -11.15
N GLY A 159 -0.67 13.23 -11.34
CA GLY A 159 -0.88 14.19 -10.28
C GLY A 159 -1.52 13.58 -9.03
N VAL A 160 -1.07 14.04 -7.86
CA VAL A 160 -1.45 13.50 -6.53
C VAL A 160 -2.97 13.40 -6.35
N ILE A 161 -3.72 14.41 -6.81
CA ILE A 161 -5.18 14.45 -6.68
C ILE A 161 -5.85 13.33 -7.49
N LEU A 162 -5.38 13.08 -8.71
CA LEU A 162 -5.95 12.04 -9.57
C LEU A 162 -5.65 10.66 -8.99
N LEU A 163 -4.44 10.45 -8.48
CA LEU A 163 -4.05 9.21 -7.82
C LEU A 163 -4.88 8.95 -6.55
N LEU A 164 -5.11 9.98 -5.73
CA LEU A 164 -5.98 9.89 -4.55
C LEU A 164 -7.44 9.57 -4.91
N ARG A 165 -7.95 10.09 -6.05
CA ARG A 165 -9.28 9.71 -6.54
C ARG A 165 -9.35 8.22 -6.86
N ARG A 166 -8.32 7.65 -7.50
CA ARG A 166 -8.24 6.20 -7.73
C ARG A 166 -8.17 5.40 -6.45
N VAL A 167 -7.38 5.84 -5.47
CA VAL A 167 -7.35 5.22 -4.13
C VAL A 167 -8.74 5.22 -3.50
N ALA A 168 -9.46 6.34 -3.54
CA ALA A 168 -10.83 6.42 -3.00
C ALA A 168 -11.80 5.49 -3.73
N ALA A 169 -11.72 5.41 -5.06
CA ALA A 169 -12.53 4.52 -5.88
C ALA A 169 -12.24 3.05 -5.59
N ALA A 170 -10.96 2.65 -5.51
CA ALA A 170 -10.56 1.29 -5.17
C ALA A 170 -11.08 0.88 -3.78
N ARG A 171 -10.99 1.78 -2.79
CA ARG A 171 -11.57 1.55 -1.45
C ARG A 171 -13.08 1.40 -1.50
N ALA A 172 -13.78 2.17 -2.34
CA ALA A 172 -15.22 2.03 -2.52
C ALA A 172 -15.58 0.68 -3.14
N ARG A 173 -14.91 0.30 -4.24
CA ARG A 173 -15.05 -1.02 -4.88
C ARG A 173 -14.80 -2.15 -3.89
N ALA A 174 -13.75 -2.03 -3.07
CA ALA A 174 -13.38 -3.04 -2.09
C ALA A 174 -14.41 -3.16 -0.94
N ARG A 175 -15.14 -2.08 -0.59
CA ARG A 175 -16.29 -2.15 0.34
C ARG A 175 -17.48 -2.84 -0.29
N THR A 176 -17.85 -2.49 -1.52
CA THR A 176 -18.94 -3.14 -2.26
C THR A 176 -18.66 -4.64 -2.45
N GLU A 177 -17.43 -5.00 -2.78
CA GLU A 177 -16.99 -6.39 -2.88
C GLU A 177 -17.12 -7.13 -1.55
N THR A 178 -16.70 -6.49 -0.45
CA THR A 178 -16.83 -7.07 0.89
C THR A 178 -18.29 -7.38 1.21
N TRP A 179 -19.20 -6.43 0.94
CA TRP A 179 -20.64 -6.63 1.12
C TRP A 179 -21.15 -7.79 0.27
N SER A 180 -20.85 -7.79 -1.03
CA SER A 180 -21.26 -8.85 -1.96
C SER A 180 -20.87 -10.24 -1.45
N ARG A 181 -19.63 -10.39 -0.95
CA ARG A 181 -19.12 -11.65 -0.43
C ARG A 181 -19.81 -12.13 0.84
N VAL A 182 -20.25 -11.23 1.73
CA VAL A 182 -20.87 -11.64 3.01
C VAL A 182 -22.40 -11.61 3.00
N ARG A 183 -23.04 -11.03 1.98
CA ARG A 183 -24.49 -10.82 1.95
C ARG A 183 -25.29 -12.10 2.22
N HIS A 184 -24.80 -13.25 1.74
CA HIS A 184 -25.49 -14.54 1.88
C HIS A 184 -25.52 -15.05 3.32
N LEU A 185 -24.67 -14.53 4.21
CA LEU A 185 -24.64 -14.84 5.64
C LEU A 185 -25.63 -13.98 6.44
N LEU A 186 -26.20 -12.94 5.84
CA LEU A 186 -27.00 -11.90 6.49
C LEU A 186 -28.51 -12.14 6.30
N THR A 187 -28.99 -13.25 6.86
CA THR A 187 -30.44 -13.51 6.99
C THR A 187 -31.12 -12.47 7.89
N ASP A 188 -32.43 -12.32 7.80
CA ASP A 188 -33.18 -11.38 8.66
C ASP A 188 -32.96 -11.65 10.15
N ARG A 189 -32.94 -12.94 10.55
CA ARG A 189 -32.57 -13.36 11.91
C ARG A 189 -31.17 -12.84 12.28
N ARG A 190 -30.18 -13.08 11.42
CA ARG A 190 -28.80 -12.66 11.68
C ARG A 190 -28.69 -11.14 11.77
N CYS A 191 -29.34 -10.40 10.89
CA CYS A 191 -29.36 -8.94 10.93
C CYS A 191 -29.96 -8.42 12.24
N ALA A 192 -31.07 -8.99 12.71
CA ALA A 192 -31.67 -8.64 13.99
C ALA A 192 -30.73 -8.93 15.18
N GLU A 193 -30.07 -10.09 15.18
CA GLU A 193 -29.05 -10.44 16.19
C GLU A 193 -27.87 -9.47 16.20
N LEU A 194 -27.37 -9.09 15.02
CA LEU A 194 -26.28 -8.12 14.90
C LEU A 194 -26.71 -6.73 15.39
N ASP A 195 -27.95 -6.31 15.11
CA ASP A 195 -28.46 -5.02 15.55
C ASP A 195 -28.63 -4.97 17.08
N LEU A 196 -28.98 -6.08 17.73
CA LEU A 196 -29.03 -6.18 19.19
C LEU A 196 -27.67 -5.97 19.86
N LEU A 197 -26.55 -6.24 19.16
CA LEU A 197 -25.21 -5.92 19.69
C LEU A 197 -25.02 -4.42 19.95
N LEU A 198 -25.80 -3.58 19.27
CA LEU A 198 -25.68 -2.13 19.32
C LEU A 198 -26.61 -1.48 20.34
N VAL A 199 -27.55 -2.24 20.91
CA VAL A 199 -28.55 -1.76 21.87
C VAL A 199 -28.05 -2.02 23.30
N PRO A 200 -28.23 -1.08 24.26
CA PRO A 200 -27.88 -1.33 25.64
C PRO A 200 -28.65 -2.53 26.19
N ASP A 201 -27.92 -3.48 26.77
CA ASP A 201 -28.49 -4.63 27.43
C ASP A 201 -28.73 -4.29 28.91
N ALA A 202 -29.94 -4.56 29.41
CA ALA A 202 -30.35 -4.21 30.78
C ALA A 202 -29.57 -4.99 31.85
N TYR A 203 -29.12 -6.21 31.54
CA TYR A 203 -28.31 -7.03 32.44
C TYR A 203 -26.84 -6.60 32.42
N LEU A 204 -26.29 -6.29 31.24
CA LEU A 204 -24.88 -5.88 31.09
C LEU A 204 -24.63 -4.40 31.47
N GLY A 205 -25.68 -3.58 31.51
CA GLY A 205 -25.60 -2.13 31.74
C GLY A 205 -24.91 -1.36 30.61
N ARG A 206 -24.64 -2.01 29.48
CA ARG A 206 -23.94 -1.48 28.31
C ARG A 206 -24.33 -2.30 27.06
N THR A 207 -23.87 -1.88 25.88
CA THR A 207 -24.13 -2.67 24.67
C THR A 207 -23.31 -3.97 24.66
N PRO A 208 -23.82 -5.09 24.11
CA PRO A 208 -23.03 -6.30 23.96
C PRO A 208 -21.75 -6.06 23.15
N LEU A 209 -21.78 -5.17 22.15
CA LEU A 209 -20.58 -4.72 21.43
C LEU A 209 -19.49 -4.18 22.37
N ALA A 210 -19.85 -3.27 23.26
CA ALA A 210 -18.91 -2.65 24.19
C ALA A 210 -18.41 -3.66 25.23
N TRP A 211 -19.28 -4.58 25.67
CA TRP A 211 -18.92 -5.65 26.59
C TRP A 211 -17.93 -6.65 25.99
N LEU A 212 -18.16 -7.10 24.75
CA LEU A 212 -17.24 -7.97 24.00
C LEU A 212 -15.89 -7.30 23.71
N GLY A 213 -15.84 -5.96 23.64
CA GLY A 213 -14.60 -5.21 23.44
C GLY A 213 -13.69 -5.11 24.67
N VAL A 214 -14.19 -5.40 25.87
CA VAL A 214 -13.37 -5.34 27.10
C VAL A 214 -12.60 -6.65 27.26
N GLY A 215 -11.28 -6.63 27.07
CA GLY A 215 -10.44 -7.82 27.31
C GLY A 215 -10.27 -8.16 28.80
N PRO A 216 -9.81 -9.38 29.11
CA PRO A 216 -9.51 -9.78 30.49
C PRO A 216 -8.35 -8.95 31.06
N THR A 217 -8.51 -8.45 32.28
CA THR A 217 -7.50 -7.60 32.96
C THR A 217 -6.62 -8.37 33.94
N SER A 218 -6.95 -9.62 34.24
CA SER A 218 -6.21 -10.52 35.12
C SER A 218 -6.56 -11.98 34.83
N SER A 219 -5.79 -12.93 35.36
CA SER A 219 -6.09 -14.37 35.34
C SER A 219 -6.92 -14.83 36.56
N SER A 220 -7.72 -13.94 37.13
CA SER A 220 -8.56 -14.27 38.30
C SER A 220 -9.73 -15.19 37.92
N PRO A 221 -10.27 -16.01 38.86
CA PRO A 221 -11.47 -16.81 38.60
C PRO A 221 -12.66 -15.98 38.09
N ALA A 222 -12.79 -14.73 38.55
CA ALA A 222 -13.81 -13.80 38.08
C ALA A 222 -13.61 -13.38 36.61
N ALA A 223 -12.36 -13.14 36.20
CA ALA A 223 -12.03 -12.85 34.81
C ALA A 223 -12.30 -14.06 33.90
N VAL A 224 -11.93 -15.27 34.33
CA VAL A 224 -12.24 -16.51 33.59
C VAL A 224 -13.75 -16.69 33.43
N LYS A 225 -14.53 -16.48 34.49
CA LYS A 225 -15.99 -16.53 34.43
C LYS A 225 -16.56 -15.51 33.42
N ALA A 226 -16.05 -14.28 33.42
CA ALA A 226 -16.49 -13.25 32.47
C ALA A 226 -16.20 -13.64 31.00
N GLU A 227 -15.03 -14.24 30.72
CA GLU A 227 -14.72 -14.74 29.37
C GLU A 227 -15.58 -15.95 28.98
N LEU A 228 -15.92 -16.84 29.92
CA LEU A 228 -16.87 -17.93 29.67
C LEU A 228 -18.27 -17.43 29.35
N GLU A 229 -18.73 -16.36 30.00
CA GLU A 229 -20.02 -15.72 29.71
C GLU A 229 -20.04 -15.12 28.29
N LYS A 230 -18.95 -14.47 27.85
CA LYS A 230 -18.80 -14.00 26.47
C LYS A 230 -18.79 -15.14 25.48
N LEU A 231 -18.03 -16.20 25.74
CA LEU A 231 -18.00 -17.37 24.87
C LEU A 231 -19.39 -18.01 24.75
N ALA A 232 -20.13 -18.13 25.85
CA ALA A 232 -21.51 -18.61 25.84
C ALA A 232 -22.45 -17.68 25.05
N TYR A 233 -22.30 -16.37 25.17
CA TYR A 233 -23.02 -15.39 24.36
C TYR A 233 -22.72 -15.54 22.87
N LEU A 234 -21.44 -15.62 22.48
CA LEU A 234 -21.00 -15.79 21.09
C LEU A 234 -21.47 -17.13 20.49
N ARG A 235 -21.49 -18.21 21.30
CA ARG A 235 -22.04 -19.50 20.86
C ARG A 235 -23.54 -19.46 20.61
N ARG A 236 -24.31 -18.74 21.42
CA ARG A 236 -25.76 -18.53 21.19
C ARG A 236 -26.04 -17.80 19.87
N LEU A 237 -25.10 -16.97 19.40
CA LEU A 237 -25.16 -16.29 18.11
C LEU A 237 -24.56 -17.13 16.97
N ASP A 238 -24.22 -18.39 17.19
CA ASP A 238 -23.54 -19.24 16.20
C ASP A 238 -22.23 -18.63 15.67
N ALA A 239 -21.57 -17.74 16.42
CA ALA A 239 -20.42 -16.98 15.91
C ALA A 239 -19.23 -17.90 15.57
N HIS A 240 -19.11 -19.02 16.26
CA HIS A 240 -18.10 -20.06 16.04
C HIS A 240 -18.29 -20.86 14.75
N THR A 241 -19.48 -20.82 14.13
CA THR A 241 -19.77 -21.51 12.86
C THR A 241 -19.68 -20.57 11.66
N LEU A 242 -19.41 -19.27 11.87
CA LEU A 242 -19.29 -18.30 10.80
C LEU A 242 -17.99 -18.51 10.03
N ASP A 243 -18.08 -19.12 8.85
CA ASP A 243 -16.98 -19.10 7.91
C ASP A 243 -16.92 -17.76 7.17
N LEU A 244 -15.81 -17.04 7.37
CA LEU A 244 -15.50 -15.79 6.67
C LEU A 244 -14.26 -15.92 5.77
N SER A 245 -13.84 -17.15 5.44
CA SER A 245 -12.65 -17.44 4.62
C SER A 245 -12.67 -16.79 3.23
N MET A 246 -13.86 -16.46 2.69
CA MET A 246 -14.02 -15.72 1.44
C MET A 246 -13.46 -14.27 1.51
N LEU A 247 -13.26 -13.74 2.71
CA LEU A 247 -12.59 -12.46 2.94
C LEU A 247 -11.12 -12.68 3.31
N PRO A 248 -10.19 -11.88 2.75
CA PRO A 248 -8.79 -11.90 3.18
C PRO A 248 -8.66 -11.74 4.70
N THR A 249 -7.67 -12.41 5.31
CA THR A 249 -7.44 -12.35 6.76
C THR A 249 -7.26 -10.92 7.26
N GLU A 250 -6.51 -10.10 6.53
CA GLU A 250 -6.31 -8.69 6.87
C GLU A 250 -7.61 -7.88 6.77
N ARG A 251 -8.51 -8.23 5.84
CA ARG A 251 -9.84 -7.61 5.73
C ARG A 251 -10.69 -7.88 6.96
N ARG A 252 -10.71 -9.13 7.41
CA ARG A 252 -11.44 -9.55 8.61
C ARG A 252 -10.92 -8.81 9.85
N ARG A 253 -9.59 -8.77 10.03
CA ARG A 253 -8.91 -8.03 11.12
C ARG A 253 -9.22 -6.54 11.08
N PHE A 254 -9.16 -5.95 9.90
CA PHE A 254 -9.46 -4.53 9.72
C PHE A 254 -10.91 -4.21 10.13
N LEU A 255 -11.89 -4.96 9.62
CA LEU A 255 -13.31 -4.73 9.88
C LEU A 255 -13.66 -4.97 11.35
N ALA A 256 -13.20 -6.06 11.95
CA ALA A 256 -13.37 -6.31 13.37
C ALA A 256 -12.68 -5.23 14.22
N GLY A 257 -11.49 -4.78 13.82
CA GLY A 257 -10.81 -3.64 14.45
C GLY A 257 -11.61 -2.34 14.37
N ILE A 258 -12.38 -2.09 13.29
CA ILE A 258 -13.34 -0.98 13.26
C ILE A 258 -14.45 -1.21 14.28
N GLY A 259 -15.01 -2.42 14.34
CA GLY A 259 -16.06 -2.78 15.29
C GLY A 259 -15.66 -2.52 16.74
N ARG A 260 -14.42 -2.86 17.11
CA ARG A 260 -13.86 -2.62 18.46
C ARG A 260 -13.67 -1.13 18.79
N ARG A 261 -13.40 -0.28 17.79
CA ARG A 261 -13.12 1.16 18.00
C ARG A 261 -14.37 2.03 17.98
N LEU A 262 -15.42 1.61 17.28
CA LEU A 262 -16.63 2.40 17.13
C LEU A 262 -17.64 2.10 18.24
N THR A 263 -18.38 3.12 18.66
CA THR A 263 -19.50 2.96 19.57
C THR A 263 -20.69 2.32 18.86
N GLY A 264 -21.61 1.71 19.62
CA GLY A 264 -22.84 1.15 19.08
C GLY A 264 -23.64 2.17 18.26
N GLN A 265 -23.77 3.39 18.79
CA GLN A 265 -24.43 4.52 18.11
C GLN A 265 -23.73 4.91 16.78
N ALA A 266 -22.39 4.91 16.75
CA ALA A 266 -21.65 5.22 15.53
C ALA A 266 -21.82 4.15 14.44
N LEU A 267 -22.05 2.89 14.83
CA LEU A 267 -22.38 1.81 13.90
C LEU A 267 -23.84 1.84 13.46
N GLN A 268 -24.78 2.18 14.34
CA GLN A 268 -26.20 2.31 14.01
C GLN A 268 -26.45 3.36 12.92
N ARG A 269 -25.72 4.47 12.94
CA ARG A 269 -25.80 5.55 11.93
C ARG A 269 -25.24 5.17 10.55
N ARG A 270 -24.63 3.99 10.40
CA ARG A 270 -24.06 3.55 9.12
C ARG A 270 -25.07 2.75 8.32
N GLU A 271 -24.94 2.88 7.00
CA GLU A 271 -25.62 2.00 6.04
C GLU A 271 -25.42 0.52 6.37
N PRO A 272 -26.44 -0.34 6.21
CA PRO A 272 -26.37 -1.78 6.44
C PRO A 272 -25.17 -2.45 5.78
N GLU A 273 -24.87 -2.06 4.53
CA GLU A 273 -23.76 -2.59 3.73
C GLU A 273 -22.37 -2.37 4.37
N ARG A 274 -22.26 -1.39 5.26
CA ARG A 274 -21.05 -1.11 6.03
C ARG A 274 -21.13 -1.66 7.44
N ARG A 275 -22.31 -1.57 8.06
CA ARG A 275 -22.56 -1.97 9.44
C ARG A 275 -22.39 -3.47 9.63
N TYR A 276 -23.06 -4.28 8.80
CA TYR A 276 -23.11 -5.72 9.02
C TYR A 276 -21.77 -6.44 8.77
N PRO A 277 -20.98 -6.14 7.72
CA PRO A 277 -19.67 -6.77 7.57
C PRO A 277 -18.74 -6.49 8.75
N ILE A 278 -18.84 -5.30 9.36
CA ILE A 278 -18.07 -4.96 10.58
C ILE A 278 -18.49 -5.83 11.76
N LEU A 279 -19.80 -5.95 12.02
CA LEU A 279 -20.30 -6.72 13.15
C LEU A 279 -20.09 -8.23 12.98
N LEU A 280 -20.28 -8.73 11.76
CA LEU A 280 -20.09 -10.13 11.43
C LEU A 280 -18.63 -10.57 11.63
N THR A 281 -17.68 -9.76 11.13
CA THR A 281 -16.25 -10.02 11.32
C THR A 281 -15.81 -9.88 12.77
N LEU A 282 -16.38 -8.93 13.51
CA LEU A 282 -16.13 -8.80 14.95
C LEU A 282 -16.56 -10.06 15.70
N LEU A 283 -17.80 -10.52 15.52
CA LEU A 283 -18.31 -11.73 16.19
C LEU A 283 -17.44 -12.94 15.90
N ALA A 284 -17.13 -13.17 14.62
CA ALA A 284 -16.29 -14.31 14.22
C ALA A 284 -14.89 -14.23 14.84
N GLN A 285 -14.30 -13.04 14.95
CA GLN A 285 -12.98 -12.87 15.60
C GLN A 285 -13.04 -13.04 17.12
N SER A 286 -14.02 -12.43 17.79
CA SER A 286 -14.22 -12.60 19.23
C SER A 286 -14.43 -14.07 19.60
N ALA A 287 -15.15 -14.83 18.77
CA ALA A 287 -15.36 -16.26 19.02
C ALA A 287 -14.06 -17.07 18.97
N VAL A 288 -13.13 -16.72 18.09
CA VAL A 288 -11.80 -17.36 17.99
C VAL A 288 -10.89 -16.93 19.14
N GLU A 289 -10.88 -15.64 19.49
CA GLU A 289 -10.06 -15.07 20.56
C GLU A 289 -10.47 -15.60 21.95
N ASP A 290 -11.77 -15.58 22.27
CA ASP A 290 -12.28 -16.04 23.57
C ASP A 290 -12.11 -17.57 23.71
N ALA A 291 -12.28 -18.33 22.62
CA ALA A 291 -11.99 -19.76 22.63
C ALA A 291 -10.51 -20.07 22.88
N ALA A 292 -9.58 -19.21 22.43
CA ALA A 292 -8.16 -19.33 22.72
C ALA A 292 -7.83 -18.93 24.17
N ALA A 293 -8.50 -17.90 24.71
CA ALA A 293 -8.29 -17.43 26.09
C ALA A 293 -8.79 -18.43 27.15
N VAL A 294 -9.85 -19.19 26.84
CA VAL A 294 -10.42 -20.20 27.75
C VAL A 294 -9.61 -21.50 27.74
N ARG A 295 -8.80 -21.77 26.71
CA ARG A 295 -7.85 -22.89 26.75
C ARG A 295 -6.74 -22.54 27.74
N PRO A 296 -6.62 -23.25 28.88
CA PRO A 296 -5.50 -23.03 29.78
C PRO A 296 -4.21 -23.34 29.00
N GLY A 297 -3.34 -22.35 28.88
CA GLY A 297 -2.06 -22.52 28.22
C GLY A 297 -1.19 -23.52 28.97
N ASP A 298 -0.65 -24.46 28.21
CA ASP A 298 0.67 -25.05 28.41
C ASP A 298 1.60 -24.09 29.16
N GLN A 299 1.97 -24.48 30.38
CA GLN A 299 3.10 -23.89 31.08
C GLN A 299 4.36 -24.25 30.30
N ARG A 300 4.97 -23.26 29.64
CA ARG A 300 6.40 -23.35 29.29
C ARG A 300 7.19 -23.46 30.61
N PRO A 301 8.03 -24.48 30.81
CA PRO A 301 8.95 -24.48 31.93
C PRO A 301 10.14 -23.56 31.57
N GLY A 302 10.34 -22.53 32.37
CA GLY A 302 11.53 -21.68 32.29
C GLY A 302 11.34 -20.46 33.19
N GLY A 303 12.11 -20.23 34.22
CA GLY A 303 13.20 -20.97 34.85
C GLY A 303 13.52 -20.19 36.13
N GLY A 304 13.82 -20.90 37.22
CA GLY A 304 14.39 -20.28 38.40
C GLY A 304 15.80 -19.74 38.12
N GLY A 305 16.21 -18.76 38.93
CA GLY A 305 17.55 -18.14 38.91
C GLY A 305 17.40 -16.63 39.09
N GLU A 306 17.13 -16.17 40.30
CA GLU A 306 18.14 -15.68 41.25
C GLU A 306 18.72 -14.31 40.89
N ALA A 307 18.58 -13.42 41.86
CA ALA A 307 19.16 -12.10 41.88
C ALA A 307 20.63 -12.19 42.30
N GLU A 308 21.53 -11.53 41.57
CA GLU A 308 22.73 -10.96 42.17
C GLU A 308 23.27 -9.80 41.34
N GLY A 309 23.50 -8.66 42.01
CA GLY A 309 24.03 -7.47 41.39
C GLY A 309 25.55 -7.47 41.28
N ARG A 310 26.10 -6.58 40.45
CA ARG A 310 27.37 -5.87 40.69
C ARG A 310 27.57 -4.73 39.69
N ARG A 311 28.35 -3.76 40.18
CA ARG A 311 28.58 -2.41 39.69
C ARG A 311 29.60 -2.33 38.54
N GLY A 312 29.40 -1.35 37.65
CA GLY A 312 30.45 -0.44 37.14
C GLY A 312 31.41 -0.91 36.02
N PRO A 313 32.26 -0.01 35.47
CA PRO A 313 31.95 0.75 34.25
C PRO A 313 33.07 0.73 33.17
N GLY A 314 32.79 1.25 31.96
CA GLY A 314 33.80 2.00 31.18
C GLY A 314 34.08 1.64 29.71
N ARG A 315 34.15 2.72 28.92
CA ARG A 315 34.99 2.98 27.72
C ARG A 315 34.73 2.31 26.35
N ALA A 316 34.33 3.18 25.43
CA ALA A 316 35.05 3.60 24.21
C ALA A 316 35.59 2.58 23.19
N GLY A 317 35.06 2.69 21.97
CA GLY A 317 35.87 2.98 20.77
C GLY A 317 36.28 1.81 19.87
N GLN A 318 36.29 2.11 18.56
CA GLN A 318 36.88 1.38 17.43
C GLN A 318 35.97 0.28 16.85
N GLY A 319 35.68 0.21 15.55
CA GLY A 319 36.40 0.72 14.38
C GLY A 319 36.77 -0.48 13.50
N TRP A 320 35.97 -0.77 12.47
CA TRP A 320 36.26 -1.74 11.40
C TRP A 320 35.43 -1.26 10.20
N GLY A 321 35.93 -0.98 9.00
CA GLY A 321 37.11 -1.46 8.32
C GLY A 321 36.64 -1.78 6.89
N GLU A 322 37.01 -0.95 5.92
CA GLU A 322 36.86 -1.28 4.50
C GLU A 322 37.68 -2.54 4.15
N PRO A 323 37.34 -3.20 3.05
CA PRO A 323 38.35 -3.21 1.99
C PRO A 323 37.79 -2.87 0.60
N ALA A 324 38.57 -2.08 -0.11
CA ALA A 324 38.55 -1.93 -1.56
C ALA A 324 39.12 -3.17 -2.27
N GLY A 325 38.65 -3.45 -3.49
CA GLY A 325 39.25 -4.46 -4.36
C GLY A 325 38.40 -4.78 -5.58
N ALA A 326 38.73 -4.13 -6.70
CA ALA A 326 38.01 -4.14 -7.97
C ALA A 326 38.22 -5.41 -8.82
N ALA A 327 37.23 -5.75 -9.65
CA ALA A 327 37.45 -6.36 -10.98
C ALA A 327 36.17 -6.25 -11.83
N GLY A 328 36.32 -5.69 -13.03
CA GLY A 328 35.25 -5.27 -13.93
C GLY A 328 34.33 -6.39 -14.43
N ARG A 329 33.05 -6.03 -14.66
CA ARG A 329 32.10 -6.85 -15.42
C ARG A 329 31.12 -5.98 -16.21
N ASP A 330 31.27 -6.06 -17.53
CA ASP A 330 30.25 -6.15 -18.59
C ASP A 330 28.89 -5.43 -18.39
N PRO A 331 28.58 -4.37 -19.18
CA PRO A 331 27.35 -3.57 -19.07
C PRO A 331 26.04 -4.32 -19.42
N GLY A 332 26.09 -5.47 -20.10
CA GLY A 332 24.91 -6.18 -20.60
C GLY A 332 24.05 -6.88 -19.52
N ARG A 333 24.53 -7.00 -18.28
CA ARG A 333 23.87 -7.78 -17.22
C ARG A 333 22.88 -7.00 -16.34
N ARG A 334 22.91 -5.66 -16.34
CA ARG A 334 22.03 -4.84 -15.48
C ARG A 334 20.57 -4.77 -15.96
N ALA A 335 20.32 -5.08 -17.24
CA ALA A 335 18.96 -5.18 -17.79
C ALA A 335 18.26 -6.51 -17.42
N ARG A 336 19.01 -7.62 -17.31
CA ARG A 336 18.42 -8.95 -17.07
C ARG A 336 18.06 -9.22 -15.60
N HIS A 337 18.76 -8.61 -14.65
CA HIS A 337 18.43 -8.78 -13.21
C HIS A 337 17.21 -7.97 -12.74
N ARG A 338 16.77 -6.96 -13.52
CA ARG A 338 15.56 -6.17 -13.19
C ARG A 338 14.26 -6.81 -13.66
N ASN A 339 14.32 -7.73 -14.62
CA ASN A 339 13.14 -8.38 -15.19
C ASN A 339 12.67 -9.63 -14.41
N ARG A 340 13.50 -10.18 -13.51
CA ARG A 340 13.13 -11.34 -12.66
C ARG A 340 12.00 -11.03 -11.68
N ARG A 341 12.00 -9.83 -11.07
CA ARG A 341 10.92 -9.43 -10.15
C ARG A 341 9.56 -9.32 -10.87
N ARG A 342 9.52 -8.92 -12.15
CA ARG A 342 8.26 -8.86 -12.93
C ARG A 342 7.62 -10.23 -13.11
N ALA A 343 8.42 -11.29 -13.29
CA ALA A 343 7.92 -12.66 -13.42
C ALA A 343 7.37 -13.19 -12.08
N ASP A 344 8.07 -12.92 -10.97
CA ASP A 344 7.63 -13.33 -9.63
C ASP A 344 6.34 -12.60 -9.21
N TRP A 345 6.15 -11.34 -9.61
CA TRP A 345 4.95 -10.54 -9.30
C TRP A 345 3.74 -10.88 -10.19
N GLN A 346 3.94 -11.25 -11.45
CA GLN A 346 2.86 -11.67 -12.35
C GLN A 346 2.31 -13.06 -11.99
N HIS A 347 3.14 -13.96 -11.47
CA HIS A 347 2.68 -15.26 -10.95
C HIS A 347 1.82 -15.13 -9.68
N ALA A 348 2.08 -14.15 -8.81
CA ALA A 348 1.28 -13.95 -7.59
C ALA A 348 -0.11 -13.34 -7.85
N ALA A 349 -0.34 -12.74 -9.03
CA ALA A 349 -1.60 -12.07 -9.38
C ALA A 349 -2.56 -12.94 -10.20
N HIS A 350 -2.14 -14.13 -10.66
CA HIS A 350 -2.96 -15.01 -11.48
C HIS A 350 -2.67 -16.50 -11.17
N PRO A 351 -3.32 -17.10 -10.15
CA PRO A 351 -3.34 -18.54 -10.04
C PRO A 351 -4.32 -19.10 -11.07
N ASP A 352 -3.79 -19.91 -12.00
CA ASP A 352 -4.43 -20.91 -12.84
C ASP A 352 -5.94 -20.80 -13.12
N ARG A 353 -6.27 -20.42 -14.36
CA ARG A 353 -7.50 -20.86 -15.02
C ARG A 353 -7.17 -22.04 -15.94
N HIS A 354 -7.15 -23.25 -15.38
CA HIS A 354 -7.35 -24.47 -16.14
C HIS A 354 -8.70 -25.07 -15.76
N GLY A 355 -9.69 -24.90 -16.64
CA GLY A 355 -10.91 -25.70 -16.68
C GLY A 355 -10.78 -26.72 -17.82
N PRO A 356 -11.38 -27.92 -17.68
CA PRO A 356 -11.05 -29.06 -18.51
C PRO A 356 -11.67 -28.98 -19.90
N ASP A 357 -10.98 -29.64 -20.83
CA ASP A 357 -11.41 -29.96 -22.18
C ASP A 357 -12.83 -30.55 -22.22
N ALA A 358 -13.63 -30.04 -23.15
CA ALA A 358 -14.82 -30.71 -23.64
C ALA A 358 -14.72 -30.76 -25.17
N ASP A 359 -14.22 -31.89 -25.66
CA ASP A 359 -14.42 -32.36 -27.02
C ASP A 359 -15.92 -32.45 -27.32
N GLY A 360 -16.33 -31.84 -28.41
CA GLY A 360 -17.71 -31.77 -28.85
C GLY A 360 -17.79 -31.41 -30.32
N VAL A 361 -17.37 -32.35 -31.16
CA VAL A 361 -17.46 -32.33 -32.63
C VAL A 361 -18.90 -32.06 -33.08
N GLY A 362 -19.11 -30.96 -33.81
CA GLY A 362 -20.38 -30.63 -34.45
C GLY A 362 -20.18 -29.83 -35.73
N ARG A 363 -20.00 -30.54 -36.85
CA ARG A 363 -19.97 -29.99 -38.22
C ARG A 363 -21.25 -29.21 -38.52
N ALA A 364 -21.11 -27.98 -39.00
CA ALA A 364 -22.15 -27.28 -39.76
C ALA A 364 -21.85 -27.38 -41.28
N PRO A 365 -22.83 -27.66 -42.14
CA PRO A 365 -22.63 -27.67 -43.58
C PRO A 365 -22.78 -26.26 -44.18
N ARG A 366 -21.98 -26.00 -45.21
CA ARG A 366 -22.15 -24.91 -46.19
C ARG A 366 -23.24 -25.27 -47.19
N ALA A 367 -24.13 -24.32 -47.48
CA ALA A 367 -24.87 -24.05 -48.74
C ALA A 367 -26.25 -23.44 -48.38
N ALA A 368 -26.94 -22.61 -49.14
CA ALA A 368 -26.68 -21.72 -50.27
C ALA A 368 -28.02 -20.99 -50.51
N ALA A 369 -27.95 -19.83 -51.18
CA ALA A 369 -29.00 -19.23 -52.01
C ALA A 369 -30.19 -18.47 -51.37
N ALA A 370 -30.52 -17.40 -52.11
CA ALA A 370 -31.64 -16.44 -52.07
C ALA A 370 -31.51 -15.28 -51.06
#